data_AF-A0A165Z1R5-F1
#
_entry.id   AF-A0A165Z1R5-F1
#
_cell.length_a   1.000
_cell.length_b   1.000
_cell.length_c   1.000
_cell.angle_alpha   90.00
_cell.angle_beta   90.00
_cell.angle_gamma   90.00
#
_symmetry.space_group_name_H-M   'P 1'
#
loop_
_entity.id
_entity.type
_entity.pdbx_description
1 polymer ?
#
loop_
_entity_poly.entity_id
_entity_poly.type
_entity_poly.pdbx_seq_one_letter_code
_entity_poly.pdbx_strand_id
1 'polypeptide(L)'
;MIESKLNGESLDILNENITKLKELFPEIVTEDKIDFDKFKQIFGDYIEESNERYNFTWHGKSKAIQLAQSPSTGTLRPCKEESKNWDTTENLYIEGDNLEVLKLLQKSYYGKIKMIYIDPPYNTGKDFVYPDNYKDNLENYLEMTGQVAPRNSGERERERERALVLN
;
A
#
# COMPACT_ATOMS: atom_id res chain seq x y z
N MET A 1 -14.12 -24.18 -17.43
CA MET A 1 -13.95 -23.05 -16.49
C MET A 1 -12.74 -23.37 -15.63
N ILE A 2 -11.70 -22.54 -15.66
CA ILE A 2 -10.59 -22.68 -14.71
C ILE A 2 -11.07 -22.01 -13.43
N GLU A 3 -11.40 -22.80 -12.41
CA GLU A 3 -11.62 -22.28 -11.06
C GLU A 3 -10.31 -21.66 -10.57
N SER A 4 -10.24 -20.34 -10.61
CA SER A 4 -9.18 -19.62 -9.91
C SER A 4 -9.57 -19.57 -8.43
N LYS A 5 -8.98 -20.46 -7.63
CA LYS A 5 -9.01 -20.33 -6.17
C LYS A 5 -8.36 -18.99 -5.82
N LEU A 6 -9.15 -18.03 -5.36
CA LEU A 6 -8.66 -16.78 -4.80
C LEU A 6 -8.03 -17.08 -3.44
N ASN A 7 -6.71 -16.87 -3.32
CA ASN A 7 -5.92 -17.11 -2.11
C ASN A 7 -6.12 -16.06 -1.01
N GLY A 8 -6.99 -15.05 -1.23
CA GLY A 8 -7.30 -14.01 -0.23
C GLY A 8 -6.20 -12.99 0.01
N GLU A 9 -5.08 -13.09 -0.73
CA GLU A 9 -3.94 -12.19 -0.62
C GLU A 9 -3.95 -11.14 -1.75
N SER A 10 -3.38 -9.97 -1.48
CA SER A 10 -3.09 -8.99 -2.53
C SER A 10 -2.00 -9.48 -3.48
N LEU A 11 -1.77 -8.74 -4.57
CA LEU A 11 -0.73 -9.07 -5.54
C LEU A 11 0.66 -9.11 -4.87
N ASP A 12 1.43 -10.16 -5.17
CA ASP A 12 2.82 -10.28 -4.78
C ASP A 12 3.73 -9.72 -5.88
N ILE A 13 4.08 -8.45 -5.72
CA ILE A 13 4.90 -7.70 -6.68
C ILE A 13 6.30 -8.32 -6.82
N LEU A 14 6.84 -8.88 -5.74
CA LEU A 14 8.19 -9.42 -5.72
C LEU A 14 8.25 -10.71 -6.54
N ASN A 15 7.30 -11.61 -6.35
CA ASN A 15 7.19 -12.83 -7.14
C ASN A 15 6.88 -12.56 -8.62
N GLU A 16 6.04 -11.56 -8.93
CA GLU A 16 5.82 -11.15 -10.32
C GLU A 16 7.11 -10.61 -10.97
N ASN A 17 7.90 -9.82 -10.23
CA ASN A 17 9.15 -9.28 -10.74
C ASN A 17 10.20 -10.38 -10.96
N ILE A 18 10.28 -11.37 -10.07
CA ILE A 18 11.15 -12.54 -10.26
C ILE A 18 10.71 -13.33 -11.49
N THR A 19 9.41 -13.51 -11.70
CA THR A 19 8.87 -14.17 -12.89
C THR A 19 9.27 -13.43 -14.16
N LYS A 20 9.09 -12.11 -14.21
CA LYS A 20 9.50 -11.26 -15.36
C LYS A 20 11.01 -11.32 -15.60
N LEU A 21 11.82 -11.32 -14.53
CA LEU A 21 13.27 -11.47 -14.66
C LEU A 21 13.65 -12.84 -15.22
N LYS A 22 12.96 -13.91 -14.82
CA LYS A 22 13.18 -15.27 -15.34
C LYS A 22 12.78 -15.39 -16.82
N GLU A 23 11.74 -14.66 -17.25
CA GLU A 23 11.34 -14.59 -18.66
C GLU A 23 12.37 -13.85 -19.53
N LEU A 24 12.92 -12.74 -19.03
CA LEU A 24 13.89 -11.91 -19.77
C LEU A 24 15.31 -12.49 -19.75
N PHE A 25 15.72 -13.01 -18.59
CA PHE A 25 17.07 -13.47 -18.31
C PHE A 25 17.01 -14.80 -17.54
N PRO A 26 16.67 -15.92 -18.19
CA PRO A 26 16.59 -17.21 -17.51
C PRO A 26 17.93 -17.65 -16.92
N GLU A 27 19.04 -17.20 -17.50
CA GLU A 27 20.39 -17.59 -17.09
C GLU A 27 20.76 -17.06 -15.70
N ILE A 28 20.26 -15.88 -15.30
CA ILE A 28 20.55 -15.27 -14.00
C ILE A 28 19.70 -15.82 -12.85
N VAL A 29 18.78 -16.76 -13.11
CA VAL A 29 17.92 -17.36 -12.08
C VAL A 29 18.25 -18.85 -11.97
N THR A 30 18.72 -19.28 -10.80
CA THR A 30 19.02 -20.68 -10.49
C THR A 30 18.24 -21.09 -9.24
N GLU A 31 17.46 -22.17 -9.31
CA GLU A 31 16.62 -22.64 -8.19
C GLU A 31 15.72 -21.55 -7.58
N ASP A 32 15.09 -20.74 -8.44
CA ASP A 32 14.23 -19.59 -8.08
C ASP A 32 14.94 -18.50 -7.23
N LYS A 33 16.27 -18.48 -7.24
CA LYS A 33 17.11 -17.44 -6.67
C LYS A 33 17.90 -16.72 -7.76
N ILE A 34 18.18 -15.43 -7.54
CA ILE A 34 19.00 -14.63 -8.45
C ILE A 34 20.48 -14.97 -8.21
N ASP A 35 21.15 -15.42 -9.25
CA ASP A 35 22.59 -15.64 -9.32
C ASP A 35 23.29 -14.31 -9.68
N PHE A 36 23.88 -13.68 -8.67
CA PHE A 36 24.50 -12.37 -8.83
C PHE A 36 25.80 -12.41 -9.65
N ASP A 37 26.48 -13.56 -9.70
CA ASP A 37 27.71 -13.71 -10.48
C ASP A 37 27.37 -13.75 -11.97
N LYS A 38 26.33 -14.49 -12.36
CA LYS A 38 25.83 -14.47 -13.74
C LYS A 38 25.25 -13.12 -14.13
N PHE A 39 24.56 -12.44 -13.20
CA PHE A 39 24.09 -11.08 -13.42
C PHE A 39 25.27 -10.14 -13.75
N LYS A 40 26.35 -10.18 -12.97
CA LYS A 40 27.55 -9.39 -13.25
C LYS A 40 28.22 -9.75 -14.57
N GLN A 41 28.22 -11.03 -14.96
CA GLN A 41 28.79 -11.45 -16.25
C GLN A 41 28.01 -10.89 -17.44
N ILE A 42 26.68 -10.86 -17.36
CA ILE A 42 25.83 -10.38 -18.45
C ILE A 42 25.78 -8.85 -18.50
N PHE A 43 25.68 -8.20 -17.35
CA PHE A 43 25.48 -6.75 -17.25
C PHE A 43 26.74 -5.96 -16.86
N GLY A 44 27.90 -6.60 -16.78
CA GLY A 44 29.14 -6.00 -16.25
C GLY A 44 29.46 -4.63 -16.84
N ASP A 45 29.35 -4.47 -18.15
CA ASP A 45 29.62 -3.20 -18.86
C ASP A 45 28.60 -2.08 -18.51
N TYR A 46 27.45 -2.45 -17.95
CA TYR A 46 26.37 -1.55 -17.52
C TYR A 46 26.29 -1.41 -16.00
N ILE A 47 27.17 -2.06 -15.24
CA ILE A 47 27.21 -1.94 -13.78
C ILE A 47 28.10 -0.74 -13.43
N GLU A 48 27.46 0.31 -12.93
CA GLU A 48 28.15 1.50 -12.44
C GLU A 48 28.87 1.18 -11.11
N GLU A 49 30.20 1.09 -11.11
CA GLU A 49 31.01 0.81 -9.92
C GLU A 49 31.41 2.08 -9.13
N SER A 50 31.02 3.27 -9.59
CA SER A 50 31.29 4.53 -8.90
C SER A 50 30.82 4.49 -7.43
N ASN A 51 31.72 4.89 -6.52
CA ASN A 51 31.46 5.07 -5.10
C ASN A 51 30.72 6.39 -4.79
N GLU A 52 30.71 7.34 -5.72
CA GLU A 52 30.00 8.62 -5.57
C GLU A 52 28.54 8.46 -6.00
N ARG A 53 27.77 7.74 -5.19
CA ARG A 53 26.33 7.58 -5.38
C ARG A 53 25.61 8.53 -4.45
N TYR A 54 24.97 9.56 -5.03
CA TYR A 54 24.02 10.37 -4.27
C TYR A 54 22.81 9.49 -3.93
N ASN A 55 22.76 9.00 -2.69
CA ASN A 55 21.67 8.19 -2.18
C ASN A 55 20.99 8.90 -1.01
N PHE A 56 19.66 8.85 -0.97
CA PHE A 56 18.90 9.27 0.19
C PHE A 56 18.69 8.06 1.11
N THR A 57 19.35 8.04 2.26
CA THR A 57 19.26 6.96 3.24
C THR A 57 18.77 7.50 4.59
N TRP A 58 17.96 6.69 5.27
CA TRP A 58 17.43 6.99 6.60
C TRP A 58 17.21 5.69 7.38
N HIS A 59 17.12 5.80 8.70
CA HIS A 59 16.83 4.65 9.55
C HIS A 59 15.45 4.06 9.20
N GLY A 60 15.39 2.75 8.98
CA GLY A 60 14.13 2.07 8.61
C GLY A 60 13.78 2.04 7.12
N LYS A 61 14.59 2.63 6.23
CA LYS A 61 14.37 2.60 4.77
C LYS A 61 14.08 1.19 4.23
N SER A 62 14.93 0.22 4.57
CA SER A 62 14.77 -1.17 4.10
C SER A 62 13.48 -1.81 4.61
N LYS A 63 13.09 -1.52 5.86
CA LYS A 63 11.84 -2.02 6.46
C LYS A 63 10.62 -1.41 5.76
N ALA A 64 10.65 -0.11 5.45
CA ALA A 64 9.58 0.56 4.72
C ALA A 64 9.37 -0.04 3.32
N ILE A 65 10.46 -0.35 2.60
CA ILE A 65 10.39 -1.02 1.29
C ILE A 65 9.78 -2.42 1.43
N GLN A 66 10.22 -3.20 2.44
CA GLN A 66 9.69 -4.54 2.68
C GLN A 66 8.19 -4.50 3.02
N LEU A 67 7.75 -3.54 3.85
CA LEU A 67 6.34 -3.35 4.20
C LEU A 67 5.49 -3.00 2.96
N ALA A 68 5.99 -2.15 2.07
CA ALA A 68 5.29 -1.80 0.84
C ALA A 68 5.14 -2.98 -0.13
N GLN A 69 6.10 -3.92 -0.13
CA GLN A 69 6.09 -5.11 -0.99
C GLN A 69 5.38 -6.31 -0.37
N SER A 70 5.18 -6.32 0.94
CA SER A 70 4.48 -7.40 1.62
C SER A 70 3.01 -7.51 1.17
N PRO A 71 2.51 -8.71 0.84
CA PRO A 71 1.10 -8.89 0.54
C PRO A 71 0.20 -8.51 1.71
N SER A 72 -0.97 -7.96 1.38
CA SER A 72 -2.07 -7.68 2.29
C SER A 72 -2.97 -8.92 2.39
N THR A 73 -3.40 -9.27 3.59
CA THR A 73 -4.44 -10.30 3.83
C THR A 73 -5.80 -9.69 4.13
N GLY A 74 -5.88 -8.35 4.22
CA GLY A 74 -7.13 -7.64 4.48
C GLY A 74 -8.17 -7.84 3.38
N THR A 75 -9.44 -7.60 3.73
CA THR A 75 -10.54 -7.59 2.75
C THR A 75 -11.43 -6.37 2.94
N LEU A 76 -11.96 -5.84 1.86
CA LEU A 76 -12.89 -4.71 1.91
C LEU A 76 -14.32 -5.21 2.07
N ARG A 77 -14.96 -4.83 3.17
CA ARG A 77 -16.35 -5.15 3.49
C ARG A 77 -17.30 -4.02 3.08
N PRO A 78 -18.32 -4.29 2.24
CA PRO A 78 -19.41 -3.36 1.96
C PRO A 78 -20.14 -2.87 3.21
N CYS A 79 -20.31 -1.55 3.36
CA CYS A 79 -21.10 -0.94 4.43
C CYS A 79 -22.28 -0.16 3.84
N LYS A 80 -23.29 -0.90 3.36
CA LYS A 80 -24.46 -0.33 2.66
C LYS A 80 -25.27 0.65 3.52
N GLU A 81 -25.40 0.38 4.81
CA GLU A 81 -26.18 1.19 5.75
C GLU A 81 -25.62 2.61 5.88
N GLU A 82 -24.31 2.77 5.72
CA GLU A 82 -23.63 4.06 5.79
C GLU A 82 -23.37 4.66 4.41
N SER A 83 -23.86 4.03 3.33
CA SER A 83 -23.58 4.47 1.97
C SER A 83 -24.75 5.24 1.37
N LYS A 84 -24.45 6.40 0.78
CA LYS A 84 -25.39 7.15 -0.05
C LYS A 84 -25.38 6.63 -1.48
N ASN A 85 -26.56 6.45 -2.09
CA ASN A 85 -26.72 6.08 -3.50
C ASN A 85 -25.92 4.82 -3.91
N TRP A 86 -25.94 3.78 -3.07
CA TRP A 86 -25.10 2.57 -3.22
C TRP A 86 -25.07 1.99 -4.64
N ASP A 87 -26.22 1.92 -5.31
CA ASP A 87 -26.35 1.29 -6.62
C ASP A 87 -25.98 2.22 -7.79
N THR A 88 -25.89 3.53 -7.57
CA THR A 88 -25.73 4.53 -8.64
C THR A 88 -24.48 5.40 -8.53
N THR A 89 -23.83 5.44 -7.36
CA THR A 89 -22.60 6.23 -7.19
C THR A 89 -21.40 5.55 -7.83
N GLU A 90 -20.57 6.35 -8.50
CA GLU A 90 -19.28 5.92 -9.05
C GLU A 90 -18.11 6.18 -8.10
N ASN A 91 -18.38 6.82 -6.96
CA ASN A 91 -17.37 7.24 -6.00
C ASN A 91 -17.26 6.25 -4.83
N LEU A 92 -16.03 6.08 -4.33
CA LEU A 92 -15.71 5.16 -3.24
C LEU A 92 -15.20 5.92 -2.02
N TYR A 93 -15.73 5.53 -0.86
CA TYR A 93 -15.18 5.93 0.44
C TYR A 93 -14.67 4.68 1.14
N ILE A 94 -13.41 4.66 1.56
CA ILE A 94 -12.80 3.48 2.21
C ILE A 94 -12.24 3.88 3.56
N GLU A 95 -12.67 3.18 4.61
CA GLU A 95 -12.20 3.36 5.98
C GLU A 95 -11.21 2.24 6.34
N GLY A 96 -10.00 2.61 6.74
CA GLY A 96 -8.93 1.69 7.10
C GLY A 96 -7.54 2.33 7.05
N ASP A 97 -6.51 1.54 7.37
CA ASP A 97 -5.12 1.95 7.18
C ASP A 97 -4.83 2.14 5.68
N ASN A 98 -4.19 3.27 5.33
CA ASN A 98 -4.02 3.66 3.94
C ASN A 98 -3.09 2.72 3.17
N LEU A 99 -2.06 2.16 3.81
CA LEU A 99 -1.11 1.26 3.16
C LEU A 99 -1.81 -0.05 2.79
N GLU A 100 -2.59 -0.62 3.71
CA GLU A 100 -3.33 -1.86 3.45
C GLU A 100 -4.43 -1.65 2.40
N VAL A 101 -5.19 -0.54 2.48
CA VAL A 101 -6.20 -0.18 1.47
C VAL A 101 -5.57 -0.03 0.08
N LEU A 102 -4.44 0.67 -0.03
CA LEU A 102 -3.76 0.86 -1.31
C LEU A 102 -3.25 -0.44 -1.91
N LYS A 103 -2.77 -1.39 -1.09
CA LYS A 103 -2.38 -2.74 -1.55
C LYS A 103 -3.56 -3.49 -2.16
N LEU A 104 -4.75 -3.40 -1.55
CA LEU A 104 -5.97 -4.03 -2.06
C LEU A 104 -6.45 -3.38 -3.36
N LEU A 105 -6.41 -2.04 -3.44
CA LEU A 105 -6.81 -1.31 -4.64
C LEU A 105 -5.85 -1.52 -5.82
N GLN A 106 -4.59 -1.89 -5.55
CA GLN A 106 -3.54 -2.00 -6.55
C GLN A 106 -3.99 -2.84 -7.76
N LYS A 107 -4.56 -4.03 -7.53
CA LYS A 107 -4.97 -4.94 -8.62
C LYS A 107 -6.05 -4.36 -9.53
N SER A 108 -7.06 -3.72 -8.95
CA SER A 108 -8.22 -3.23 -9.70
C SER A 108 -8.00 -1.86 -10.35
N TYR A 109 -7.13 -1.02 -9.74
CA TYR A 109 -6.93 0.38 -10.13
C TYR A 109 -5.53 0.68 -10.69
N TYR A 110 -4.68 -0.34 -10.88
CA TYR A 110 -3.35 -0.16 -11.48
C TYR A 110 -3.44 0.60 -12.82
N GLY A 111 -2.70 1.71 -12.91
CA GLY A 111 -2.64 2.54 -14.12
C GLY A 111 -3.94 3.30 -14.46
N LYS A 112 -4.96 3.30 -13.59
CA LYS A 112 -6.27 3.94 -13.84
C LYS A 112 -6.47 5.27 -13.12
N ILE A 113 -5.61 5.62 -12.16
CA ILE A 113 -5.73 6.86 -11.39
C ILE A 113 -5.12 8.03 -12.16
N LYS A 114 -5.94 9.06 -12.45
CA LYS A 114 -5.52 10.25 -13.20
C LYS A 114 -4.78 11.27 -12.33
N MET A 115 -5.19 11.43 -11.08
CA MET A 115 -4.66 12.42 -10.15
C MET A 115 -4.76 11.89 -8.72
N ILE A 116 -3.74 12.15 -7.91
CA ILE A 116 -3.70 11.86 -6.48
C ILE A 116 -3.49 13.19 -5.76
N TYR A 117 -4.34 13.50 -4.79
CA TYR A 117 -4.20 14.63 -3.87
C TYR A 117 -4.12 14.08 -2.45
N ILE A 118 -3.06 14.43 -1.72
CA ILE A 118 -2.84 14.01 -0.34
C ILE A 118 -2.37 15.21 0.50
N ASP A 119 -2.82 15.26 1.75
CA ASP A 119 -2.43 16.25 2.76
C ASP A 119 -1.84 15.51 3.97
N PRO A 120 -0.61 14.96 3.86
CA PRO A 120 0.01 14.19 4.93
C PRO A 120 0.48 15.12 6.07
N PRO A 121 0.70 14.59 7.29
CA PRO A 121 1.21 15.38 8.41
C PRO A 121 2.60 15.98 8.11
N TYR A 122 2.77 17.29 8.30
CA TYR A 122 3.96 18.05 7.89
C TYR A 122 5.19 17.93 8.81
N ASN A 123 5.16 17.10 9.86
CA ASN A 123 6.28 16.89 10.78
C ASN A 123 6.88 18.19 11.37
N THR A 124 6.03 19.16 11.74
CA THR A 124 6.45 20.47 12.27
C THR A 124 6.79 20.48 13.77
N GLY A 125 6.94 19.30 14.37
CA GLY A 125 7.32 19.12 15.78
C GLY A 125 6.17 19.19 16.81
N LYS A 126 4.95 19.57 16.41
CA LYS A 126 3.73 19.50 17.26
C LYS A 126 2.76 18.39 16.89
N ASP A 127 2.83 17.91 15.64
CA ASP A 127 1.87 16.99 15.03
C ASP A 127 2.44 15.58 14.77
N PHE A 128 3.57 15.23 15.38
CA PHE A 128 4.24 13.95 15.10
C PHE A 128 4.05 12.95 16.23
N VAL A 129 3.08 12.06 16.05
CA VAL A 129 3.14 10.73 16.64
C VAL A 129 3.42 9.75 15.53
N TYR A 130 4.53 9.05 15.66
CA TYR A 130 4.83 7.87 14.89
C TYR A 130 4.31 6.70 15.73
N PRO A 131 3.07 6.20 15.52
CA PRO A 131 2.65 4.99 16.20
C PRO A 131 3.26 3.83 15.42
N ASP A 132 4.57 3.62 15.56
CA ASP A 132 5.19 2.34 15.19
C ASP A 132 4.64 1.19 16.06
N ASN A 133 3.83 1.52 17.07
CA ASN A 133 2.96 0.61 17.76
C ASN A 133 1.62 0.52 17.02
N TYR A 134 1.51 -0.41 16.06
CA TYR A 134 0.28 -0.80 15.36
C TYR A 134 -0.85 -1.32 16.28
N LYS A 135 -0.71 -1.16 17.60
CA LYS A 135 -1.74 -1.39 18.61
C LYS A 135 -2.57 -0.13 18.93
N ASP A 136 -2.16 1.04 18.43
CA ASP A 136 -3.00 2.22 18.56
C ASP A 136 -4.27 2.04 17.74
N ASN A 137 -5.40 2.11 18.43
CA ASN A 137 -6.71 1.95 17.82
C ASN A 137 -7.02 3.18 16.93
N LEU A 138 -7.90 2.98 15.95
CA LEU A 138 -8.42 4.04 15.09
C LEU A 138 -8.92 5.25 15.91
N GLU A 139 -9.45 4.98 17.10
CA GLU A 139 -9.94 5.98 18.06
C GLU A 139 -8.84 6.96 18.52
N ASN A 140 -7.67 6.46 18.93
CA ASN A 140 -6.52 7.29 19.29
C ASN A 140 -6.06 8.16 18.12
N TYR A 141 -5.97 7.60 16.91
CA TYR A 141 -5.59 8.38 15.73
C TYR A 141 -6.60 9.51 15.43
N LEU A 142 -7.90 9.21 15.53
CA LEU A 142 -8.95 10.21 15.33
C LEU A 142 -8.89 11.30 16.40
N GLU A 143 -8.62 10.96 17.66
CA GLU A 143 -8.43 11.93 18.76
C GLU A 143 -7.23 12.84 18.51
N MET A 144 -6.09 12.24 18.15
CA MET A 144 -4.85 12.96 17.88
C MET A 144 -4.93 13.90 16.68
N THR A 145 -5.67 13.52 15.64
CA THR A 145 -5.86 14.33 14.42
C THR A 145 -7.03 15.32 14.53
N GLY A 146 -7.71 15.39 15.68
CA GLY A 146 -8.85 16.28 15.89
C GLY A 146 -10.09 15.90 15.05
N GLN A 147 -10.17 14.65 14.60
CA GLN A 147 -11.24 14.11 13.77
C GLN A 147 -12.41 13.51 14.57
N VAL A 148 -12.32 13.56 15.91
CA VAL A 148 -13.43 13.23 16.82
C VAL A 148 -14.30 14.46 17.04
N ALA A 149 -15.62 14.29 16.92
CA ALA A 149 -16.56 15.35 17.28
C ALA A 149 -16.45 15.62 18.79
N PRO A 150 -16.46 16.88 19.26
CA PRO A 150 -16.63 17.14 20.68
C PRO A 150 -17.93 16.48 21.14
N ARG A 151 -17.90 15.85 22.32
CA ARG A 151 -18.94 14.95 22.89
C ARG A 151 -20.39 15.53 22.90
N ASN A 152 -20.58 16.80 22.54
CA ASN A 152 -21.85 17.52 22.48
C ASN A 152 -22.11 18.31 21.17
N SER A 153 -21.32 18.14 20.10
CA SER A 153 -21.71 18.70 18.79
C SER A 153 -22.48 17.63 18.01
N GLY A 154 -23.73 17.95 17.63
CA GLY A 154 -24.59 17.09 16.83
C GLY A 154 -23.84 16.42 15.68
N GLU A 155 -24.22 15.18 15.41
CA GLU A 155 -23.67 14.32 14.37
C GLU A 155 -23.55 15.13 13.07
N ARG A 156 -22.31 15.49 12.70
CA ARG A 156 -22.04 15.87 11.32
C ARG A 156 -22.29 14.61 10.53
N GLU A 157 -23.43 14.55 9.86
CA GLU A 157 -23.80 13.53 8.89
C GLU A 157 -22.71 13.56 7.80
N ARG A 158 -21.66 12.75 8.00
CA ARG A 158 -20.58 12.61 7.03
C ARG A 158 -21.20 11.88 5.87
N GLU A 159 -21.49 12.59 4.79
CA GLU A 159 -22.01 11.99 3.57
C GLU A 159 -20.94 11.05 3.00
N ARG A 160 -21.02 9.77 3.39
CA ARG A 160 -20.19 8.69 2.88
C ARG A 160 -20.86 8.18 1.61
N GLU A 161 -20.12 8.14 0.52
CA GLU A 161 -20.60 7.56 -0.74
C GLU A 161 -20.56 6.04 -0.63
N ARG A 162 -20.07 5.28 -1.63
CA ARG A 162 -20.00 3.82 -1.49
C ARG A 162 -18.94 3.44 -0.46
N ALA A 163 -19.38 3.19 0.77
CA ALA A 163 -18.54 2.94 1.93
C ALA A 163 -18.05 1.49 1.97
N LEU A 164 -16.73 1.33 2.11
CA LEU A 164 -16.05 0.07 2.34
C LEU A 164 -15.24 0.18 3.64
N VAL A 165 -15.22 -0.87 4.44
CA VAL A 165 -14.40 -0.93 5.66
C VAL A 165 -13.39 -2.06 5.51
N LEU A 166 -12.13 -1.77 5.83
CA LEU A 166 -11.08 -2.77 5.91
C LEU A 166 -11.33 -3.68 7.12
N ASN A 167 -11.40 -4.99 6.87
CA ASN A 167 -11.40 -6.03 7.89
C ASN A 167 -9.98 -6.54 8.16
#